data_AF-A0A952J1N4-F1
#
_entry.id   AF-A0A952J1N4-F1
#
_cell.length_a   1.000
_cell.length_b   1.000
_cell.length_c   1.000
_cell.angle_alpha   90.00
_cell.angle_beta   90.00
_cell.angle_gamma   90.00
#
_symmetry.space_group_name_H-M   'P 1'
#
loop_
_entity.id
_entity.type
_entity.pdbx_description
1 polymer ?
#
loop_
_entity_poly.entity_id
_entity_poly.type
_entity_poly.pdbx_seq_one_letter_code
_entity_poly.pdbx_strand_id
1 'polypeptide(L)'
;MITSLGSCRCDVPGSNLINSRISYTHTTKEALQLIRFLKGEITIEKPYSRFCFRTPIITINPDYYFSLTDEFQEMFRNSKVIILEICSRKKYIHNSHYLHHLCVDKRFAKFNRHTPKEILDNYKIELQTDEEIEQDILEIQRQIGSKKLIVVSHYNSLMNNSPIPSREHLINSVTALAQKHSIPFVNPKTVFEGLTQEEVVTKDLGHYTPLGVEIMQKHLESKVIKLTQQ
;
A
#
# COMPACT_ATOMS: atom_id res chain seq x y z
N MET A 1 -18.62 -3.41 -0.72
CA MET A 1 -17.65 -2.30 -0.68
C MET A 1 -16.25 -2.90 -0.55
N ILE A 2 -15.30 -2.35 -1.27
CA ILE A 2 -13.91 -2.83 -1.32
C ILE A 2 -13.04 -1.77 -0.62
N THR A 3 -12.07 -2.20 0.19
CA THR A 3 -10.98 -1.32 0.63
C THR A 3 -9.69 -1.76 -0.05
N SER A 4 -9.04 -0.84 -0.75
CA SER A 4 -7.65 -1.05 -1.18
C SER A 4 -6.70 -0.49 -0.11
N LEU A 5 -5.63 -1.23 0.17
CA LEU A 5 -4.51 -0.84 1.02
C LEU A 5 -3.25 -0.98 0.16
N GLY A 6 -2.74 0.11 -0.38
CA GLY A 6 -1.73 0.06 -1.43
C GLY A 6 -1.69 1.34 -2.24
N SER A 7 -1.02 1.31 -3.40
CA SER A 7 -1.00 2.43 -4.33
C SER A 7 -2.32 2.53 -5.11
N CYS A 8 -2.43 3.58 -5.93
CA CYS A 8 -3.55 3.75 -6.87
C CYS A 8 -3.66 2.62 -7.92
N ARG A 9 -2.64 1.78 -8.07
CA ARG A 9 -2.65 0.64 -9.01
C ARG A 9 -3.64 -0.46 -8.62
N CYS A 10 -4.11 -0.45 -7.38
CA CYS A 10 -5.08 -1.38 -6.85
C CYS A 10 -6.47 -0.76 -6.67
N ASP A 11 -6.70 0.45 -7.20
CA ASP A 11 -8.04 1.04 -7.19
C ASP A 11 -8.94 0.29 -8.15
N VAL A 12 -10.13 -0.09 -7.67
CA VAL A 12 -11.14 -0.81 -8.44
C VAL A 12 -12.50 -0.13 -8.32
N PRO A 13 -13.40 -0.29 -9.31
CA PRO A 13 -14.79 0.15 -9.18
C PRO A 13 -15.43 -0.40 -7.89
N GLY A 14 -16.15 0.46 -7.15
CA GLY A 14 -16.74 0.09 -5.86
C GLY A 14 -15.78 0.08 -4.67
N SER A 15 -14.55 0.55 -4.86
CA SER A 15 -13.63 0.93 -3.76
C SER A 15 -14.20 2.11 -2.98
N ASN A 16 -13.99 2.08 -1.67
CA ASN A 16 -14.31 3.20 -0.79
C ASN A 16 -13.25 4.32 -0.81
N LEU A 17 -12.15 4.13 -1.54
CA LEU A 17 -11.09 5.13 -1.71
C LEU A 17 -10.36 5.51 -0.41
N ILE A 18 -10.36 4.65 0.62
CA ILE A 18 -9.59 4.87 1.85
C ILE A 18 -8.10 5.14 1.56
N ASN A 19 -7.51 4.40 0.63
CA ASN A 19 -6.11 4.58 0.24
C ASN A 19 -5.82 5.99 -0.30
N SER A 20 -6.65 6.53 -1.19
CA SER A 20 -6.43 7.86 -1.77
C SER A 20 -6.84 9.00 -0.83
N ARG A 21 -7.80 8.75 0.06
CA ARG A 21 -8.26 9.72 1.08
C ARG A 21 -7.35 9.79 2.30
N ILE A 22 -6.66 8.70 2.67
CA ILE A 22 -5.78 8.63 3.83
C ILE A 22 -4.32 8.42 3.43
N SER A 23 -3.99 7.23 2.94
CA SER A 23 -2.60 6.87 2.64
C SER A 23 -2.47 5.74 1.62
N TYR A 24 -1.56 5.93 0.67
CA TYR A 24 -1.05 4.85 -0.16
C TYR A 24 0.06 4.12 0.60
N THR A 25 -0.27 3.00 1.21
CA THR A 25 0.69 2.21 1.99
C THR A 25 1.63 1.46 1.06
N HIS A 26 2.93 1.39 1.41
CA HIS A 26 3.93 0.70 0.59
C HIS A 26 4.39 -0.63 1.19
N THR A 27 4.36 -0.73 2.52
CA THR A 27 4.84 -1.86 3.31
C THR A 27 3.68 -2.52 4.06
N THR A 28 3.85 -3.78 4.48
CA THR A 28 2.84 -4.43 5.34
C THR A 28 2.76 -3.77 6.70
N LYS A 29 3.84 -3.16 7.20
CA LYS A 29 3.82 -2.36 8.44
C LYS A 29 2.94 -1.10 8.34
N GLU A 30 3.07 -0.34 7.25
CA GLU A 30 2.18 0.79 6.98
C GLU A 30 0.71 0.34 6.87
N ALA A 31 0.46 -0.77 6.16
CA ALA A 31 -0.88 -1.32 6.01
C ALA A 31 -1.49 -1.74 7.36
N LEU A 32 -0.73 -2.46 8.18
CA LEU A 32 -1.17 -2.91 9.50
C LEU A 32 -1.42 -1.72 10.45
N GLN A 33 -0.54 -0.70 10.44
CA GLN A 33 -0.75 0.53 11.18
C GLN A 33 -2.04 1.24 10.75
N LEU A 34 -2.28 1.36 9.44
CA LEU A 34 -3.50 1.97 8.91
C LEU A 34 -4.75 1.17 9.31
N ILE A 35 -4.71 -0.17 9.27
CA ILE A 35 -5.83 -1.02 9.73
C ILE A 35 -6.13 -0.77 11.21
N ARG A 36 -5.11 -0.80 12.08
CA ARG A 36 -5.29 -0.55 13.51
C ARG A 36 -5.85 0.84 13.78
N PHE A 37 -5.38 1.84 13.03
CA PHE A 37 -5.91 3.20 13.09
C PHE A 37 -7.37 3.24 12.66
N LEU A 38 -7.73 2.65 11.51
CA LEU A 38 -9.12 2.59 11.01
C LEU A 38 -10.08 1.84 11.94
N LYS A 39 -9.58 0.91 12.75
CA LYS A 39 -10.36 0.20 13.78
C LYS A 39 -10.46 0.97 15.10
N GLY A 40 -9.76 2.09 15.25
CA GLY A 40 -9.66 2.82 16.51
C GLY A 40 -8.82 2.10 17.58
N GLU A 41 -8.04 1.09 17.21
CA GLU A 41 -7.17 0.33 18.14
C GLU A 41 -5.92 1.13 18.53
N ILE A 42 -5.51 2.07 17.68
CA ILE A 42 -4.43 3.01 17.97
C ILE A 42 -4.87 4.43 17.63
N THR A 43 -4.36 5.39 18.39
CA THR A 43 -4.39 6.81 18.06
C THR A 43 -3.02 7.20 17.52
N ILE A 44 -3.00 7.94 16.42
CA ILE A 44 -1.78 8.56 15.90
C ILE A 44 -1.91 10.05 16.18
N GLU A 45 -1.10 10.54 17.13
CA GLU A 45 -1.15 11.92 17.58
C GLU A 45 -0.32 12.85 16.69
N LYS A 46 -0.42 14.17 16.93
CA LYS A 46 0.49 15.12 16.31
C LYS A 46 1.92 14.86 16.84
N PRO A 47 2.96 14.95 15.99
CA PRO A 47 2.88 15.32 14.58
C PRO A 47 2.71 14.12 13.62
N TYR A 48 2.71 12.89 14.12
CA TYR A 48 2.69 11.65 13.32
C TYR A 48 1.44 11.48 12.47
N SER A 49 0.29 12.02 12.88
CA SER A 49 -0.94 11.98 12.08
C SER A 49 -0.82 12.73 10.76
N ARG A 50 0.22 13.56 10.61
CA ARG A 50 0.63 14.09 9.31
C ARG A 50 1.58 13.14 8.58
N PHE A 51 2.58 12.60 9.26
CA PHE A 51 3.73 11.94 8.61
C PHE A 51 3.61 10.44 8.39
N CYS A 52 2.67 9.77 9.06
CA CYS A 52 2.32 8.37 8.80
C CYS A 52 1.45 8.17 7.56
N PHE A 53 0.79 9.24 7.08
CA PHE A 53 -0.21 9.16 6.02
C PHE A 53 0.15 10.05 4.84
N ARG A 54 -0.04 9.53 3.62
CA ARG A 54 0.28 10.29 2.40
C ARG A 54 -0.52 11.58 2.29
N THR A 55 -1.83 11.52 2.48
CA THR A 55 -2.72 12.64 2.16
C THR A 55 -2.35 13.91 2.92
N PRO A 56 -2.13 13.87 4.25
CA PRO A 56 -1.66 15.05 4.96
C PRO A 56 -0.31 15.59 4.48
N ILE A 57 0.64 14.74 4.11
CA ILE A 57 1.96 15.17 3.60
C ILE A 57 1.82 15.97 2.31
N ILE A 58 0.97 15.50 1.39
CA ILE A 58 0.80 16.15 0.08
C ILE A 58 -0.15 17.35 0.13
N THR A 59 -0.94 17.50 1.20
CA THR A 59 -1.77 18.68 1.42
C THR A 59 -0.88 19.88 1.76
N ILE A 60 -1.03 20.93 0.96
CA ILE A 60 -0.21 22.17 1.02
C ILE A 60 -0.27 22.84 2.40
N ASN A 61 -1.39 22.71 3.12
CA ASN A 61 -1.53 23.26 4.47
C ASN A 61 -0.65 22.47 5.47
N PRO A 62 0.40 23.07 6.08
CA PRO A 62 1.28 22.40 7.05
C PRO A 62 0.58 22.08 8.38
N ASP A 63 -0.51 22.80 8.71
CA ASP A 63 -1.30 22.59 9.93
C ASP A 63 -2.40 21.54 9.76
N TYR A 64 -2.48 20.92 8.58
CA TYR A 64 -3.36 19.80 8.35
C TYR A 64 -2.78 18.51 8.94
N TYR A 65 -3.51 17.95 9.90
CA TYR A 65 -3.24 16.68 10.55
C TYR A 65 -4.44 15.77 10.33
N PHE A 66 -4.21 14.49 10.02
CA PHE A 66 -5.33 13.58 9.83
C PHE A 66 -6.00 13.26 11.18
N SER A 67 -7.32 13.28 11.22
CA SER A 67 -8.09 12.75 12.34
C SER A 67 -8.97 11.63 11.82
N LEU A 68 -9.01 10.52 12.55
CA LEU A 68 -9.96 9.46 12.28
C LEU A 68 -11.37 10.00 12.54
N THR A 69 -12.30 9.70 11.63
CA THR A 69 -13.72 10.03 11.76
C THR A 69 -14.54 8.74 11.71
N ASP A 70 -15.76 8.80 12.22
CA ASP A 70 -16.70 7.67 12.17
C ASP A 70 -16.97 7.22 10.73
N GLU A 71 -16.94 8.16 9.78
CA GLU A 71 -17.08 7.87 8.34
C GLU A 71 -16.02 6.85 7.88
N PHE A 72 -14.73 7.10 8.17
CA PHE A 72 -13.65 6.19 7.74
C PHE A 72 -13.72 4.85 8.46
N GLN A 73 -14.08 4.85 9.75
CA GLN A 73 -14.28 3.61 10.49
C GLN A 73 -15.42 2.78 9.89
N GLU A 74 -16.53 3.43 9.53
CA GLU A 74 -17.68 2.79 8.91
C GLU A 74 -17.35 2.24 7.51
N MET A 75 -16.65 3.02 6.68
CA MET A 75 -16.19 2.58 5.36
C MET A 75 -15.31 1.32 5.45
N PHE A 76 -14.39 1.27 6.41
CA PHE A 76 -13.55 0.11 6.64
C PHE A 76 -14.37 -1.08 7.20
N ARG A 77 -15.21 -0.83 8.21
CA ARG A 77 -16.08 -1.83 8.84
C ARG A 77 -16.98 -2.53 7.81
N ASN A 78 -17.60 -1.75 6.92
CA ASN A 78 -18.54 -2.21 5.89
C ASN A 78 -17.85 -2.80 4.64
N SER A 79 -16.52 -2.79 4.60
CA SER A 79 -15.78 -3.45 3.52
C SER A 79 -15.91 -4.97 3.62
N LYS A 80 -16.13 -5.61 2.47
CA LYS A 80 -16.24 -7.08 2.35
C LYS A 80 -14.95 -7.71 1.85
N VAL A 81 -14.20 -6.98 1.03
CA VAL A 81 -12.93 -7.41 0.44
C VAL A 81 -11.88 -6.36 0.69
N ILE A 82 -10.69 -6.81 1.08
CA ILE A 82 -9.48 -6.02 1.21
C ILE A 82 -8.53 -6.40 0.08
N ILE A 83 -8.07 -5.42 -0.69
CA ILE A 83 -7.00 -5.59 -1.69
C ILE A 83 -5.74 -4.99 -1.09
N LEU A 84 -4.73 -5.81 -0.80
CA LEU A 84 -3.47 -5.39 -0.18
C LEU A 84 -2.34 -5.44 -1.21
N GLU A 85 -1.81 -4.28 -1.58
CA GLU A 85 -0.60 -4.19 -2.39
C GLU A 85 0.65 -4.08 -1.52
N ILE A 86 1.67 -4.88 -1.83
CA ILE A 86 2.97 -4.80 -1.16
C ILE A 86 4.00 -4.29 -2.16
N CYS A 87 4.44 -3.05 -1.93
CA CYS A 87 5.24 -2.28 -2.87
C CYS A 87 6.73 -2.20 -2.50
N SER A 88 7.05 -2.39 -1.23
CA SER A 88 8.37 -2.14 -0.67
C SER A 88 8.62 -3.03 0.54
N ARG A 89 9.90 -3.33 0.77
CA ARG A 89 10.40 -3.85 2.05
C ARG A 89 10.90 -2.74 2.96
N LYS A 90 11.18 -1.56 2.40
CA LYS A 90 11.80 -0.46 3.13
C LYS A 90 10.75 0.22 4.00
N LYS A 91 10.86 0.06 5.32
CA LYS A 91 10.05 0.73 6.34
C LYS A 91 10.84 1.90 6.93
N TYR A 92 10.14 3.01 7.17
CA TYR A 92 10.67 4.23 7.77
C TYR A 92 10.05 4.37 9.16
N ILE A 93 10.88 4.50 10.20
CA ILE A 93 10.43 4.34 11.59
C ILE A 93 10.86 5.54 12.42
N HIS A 94 9.96 6.09 13.22
CA HIS A 94 10.29 7.08 14.26
C HIS A 94 9.32 6.94 15.43
N ASN A 95 9.83 6.89 16.67
CA ASN A 95 9.04 6.73 17.90
C ASN A 95 7.90 5.71 17.77
N SER A 96 8.22 4.49 17.32
CA SER A 96 7.29 3.37 17.12
C SER A 96 6.22 3.56 16.04
N HIS A 97 6.29 4.64 15.25
CA HIS A 97 5.41 4.87 14.11
C HIS A 97 6.10 4.50 12.80
N TYR A 98 5.33 3.93 11.89
CA TYR A 98 5.72 3.73 10.50
C TYR A 98 5.37 4.98 9.69
N LEU A 99 6.40 5.67 9.24
CA LEU A 99 6.31 6.91 8.47
C LEU A 99 6.07 6.60 6.99
N HIS A 100 5.29 7.45 6.32
CA HIS A 100 5.19 7.41 4.87
C HIS A 100 6.46 8.04 4.27
N HIS A 101 7.13 7.35 3.35
CA HIS A 101 8.46 7.73 2.86
C HIS A 101 8.59 9.19 2.39
N LEU A 102 7.52 9.79 1.82
CA LEU A 102 7.52 11.18 1.34
C LEU A 102 7.88 12.22 2.42
N CYS A 103 7.68 11.92 3.71
CA CYS A 103 8.04 12.87 4.77
C CYS A 103 9.53 12.90 5.11
N VAL A 104 10.33 11.92 4.65
CA VAL A 104 11.76 11.81 5.03
C VAL A 104 12.69 11.58 3.82
N ASP A 105 12.16 11.11 2.70
CA ASP A 105 12.96 10.81 1.52
C ASP A 105 13.40 12.10 0.79
N LYS A 106 14.71 12.34 0.76
CA LYS A 106 15.33 13.54 0.18
C LYS A 106 15.08 13.68 -1.34
N ARG A 107 14.79 12.59 -2.05
CA ARG A 107 14.42 12.64 -3.47
C ARG A 107 13.11 13.38 -3.69
N PHE A 108 12.28 13.45 -2.65
CA PHE A 108 11.01 14.15 -2.64
C PHE A 108 11.04 15.39 -1.74
N ALA A 109 12.10 16.19 -1.83
CA ALA A 109 12.35 17.37 -0.99
C ALA A 109 11.17 18.37 -0.92
N LYS A 110 10.24 18.36 -1.87
CA LYS A 110 9.01 19.17 -1.79
C LYS A 110 8.07 18.75 -0.66
N PHE A 111 8.05 17.46 -0.30
CA PHE A 111 7.09 16.88 0.65
C PHE A 111 7.63 16.80 2.08
N ASN A 112 8.95 16.90 2.28
CA ASN A 112 9.58 16.82 3.59
C ASN A 112 9.96 18.20 4.18
N ARG A 113 9.65 19.32 3.51
CA ARG A 113 10.00 20.68 3.97
C ARG A 113 9.41 21.05 5.33
N HIS A 114 8.25 20.49 5.64
CA HIS A 114 7.53 20.73 6.90
C HIS A 114 7.69 19.59 7.89
N THR A 115 8.53 18.59 7.59
CA THR A 115 8.84 17.53 8.54
C THR A 115 9.71 18.11 9.65
N PRO A 116 9.34 17.95 10.94
CA PRO A 116 10.13 18.38 12.07
C PRO A 116 11.57 17.88 11.97
N LYS A 117 12.51 18.75 12.33
CA LYS A 117 13.95 18.43 12.35
C LYS A 117 14.25 17.19 13.19
N GLU A 118 13.57 17.02 14.32
CA GLU A 118 13.68 15.83 15.17
C GLU A 118 13.41 14.54 14.38
N ILE A 119 12.34 14.50 13.57
CA ILE A 119 12.00 13.33 12.76
C ILE A 119 13.04 13.14 11.64
N LEU A 120 13.42 14.21 10.95
CA LEU A 120 14.39 14.15 9.85
C LEU A 120 15.77 13.68 10.30
N ASP A 121 16.17 14.04 11.52
CA ASP A 121 17.49 13.72 12.06
C ASP A 121 17.53 12.32 12.72
N ASN A 122 16.38 11.78 13.18
CA ASN A 122 16.34 10.56 14.02
C ASN A 122 15.51 9.38 13.48
N TYR A 123 14.87 9.50 12.30
CA TYR A 123 14.16 8.35 11.72
C TYR A 123 15.13 7.22 11.34
N LYS A 124 14.65 5.99 11.40
CA LYS A 124 15.37 4.78 10.98
C LYS A 124 14.81 4.27 9.66
N ILE A 125 15.69 3.71 8.84
CA ILE A 125 15.32 2.93 7.65
C ILE A 125 15.71 1.49 7.90
N GLU A 126 14.74 0.60 7.78
CA GLU A 126 14.95 -0.83 7.90
C GLU A 126 14.31 -1.56 6.71
N LEU A 127 14.84 -2.74 6.38
CA LEU A 127 14.22 -3.63 5.40
C LEU A 127 13.43 -4.71 6.15
N GLN A 128 12.18 -4.92 5.77
CA GLN A 128 11.40 -6.04 6.24
C GLN A 128 11.94 -7.35 5.71
N THR A 129 12.15 -8.30 6.62
CA THR A 129 12.46 -9.69 6.25
C THR A 129 11.24 -10.40 5.67
N ASP A 130 11.45 -11.57 5.07
CA ASP A 130 10.35 -12.40 4.56
C ASP A 130 9.43 -12.86 5.70
N GLU A 131 10.01 -13.20 6.84
CA GLU A 131 9.30 -13.60 8.04
C GLU A 131 8.48 -12.43 8.60
N GLU A 132 9.03 -11.21 8.61
CA GLU A 132 8.26 -10.02 9.05
C GLU A 132 7.06 -9.77 8.14
N ILE A 133 7.25 -9.82 6.81
CA ILE A 133 6.15 -9.68 5.85
C ILE A 133 5.12 -10.78 6.06
N GLU A 134 5.57 -12.01 6.33
CA GLU A 134 4.69 -13.13 6.58
C GLU A 134 3.82 -12.94 7.81
N GLN A 135 4.45 -12.64 8.94
CA GLN A 135 3.73 -12.40 10.18
C GLN A 135 2.77 -11.21 10.06
N ASP A 136 3.15 -10.16 9.34
CA ASP A 136 2.27 -9.02 9.12
C ASP A 136 1.06 -9.37 8.26
N ILE A 137 1.20 -10.18 7.20
CA ILE A 137 0.07 -10.60 6.36
C ILE A 137 -0.90 -11.47 7.16
N LEU A 138 -0.38 -12.40 7.96
CA LEU A 138 -1.21 -13.24 8.84
C LEU A 138 -1.93 -12.41 9.91
N GLU A 139 -1.24 -11.44 10.51
CA GLU A 139 -1.86 -10.48 11.44
C GLU A 139 -2.90 -9.61 10.73
N ILE A 140 -2.67 -9.17 9.49
CA ILE A 140 -3.66 -8.45 8.69
C ILE A 140 -4.90 -9.34 8.47
N GLN A 141 -4.75 -10.61 8.08
CA GLN A 141 -5.88 -11.55 7.95
C GLN A 141 -6.66 -11.67 9.25
N ARG A 142 -5.97 -11.79 10.39
CA ARG A 142 -6.61 -11.82 11.71
C ARG A 142 -7.37 -10.52 12.00
N GLN A 143 -6.78 -9.37 11.69
CA GLN A 143 -7.31 -8.04 11.98
C GLN A 143 -8.53 -7.67 11.14
N ILE A 144 -8.59 -8.12 9.87
CA ILE A 144 -9.72 -7.86 8.98
C ILE A 144 -10.91 -8.82 9.22
N GLY A 145 -10.70 -9.89 10.00
CA GLY A 145 -11.74 -10.82 10.43
C GLY A 145 -12.34 -11.62 9.27
N SER A 146 -13.67 -11.59 9.14
CA SER A 146 -14.39 -12.31 8.09
C SER A 146 -14.28 -11.70 6.69
N LYS A 147 -13.61 -10.54 6.55
CA LYS A 147 -13.36 -9.91 5.25
C LYS A 147 -12.43 -10.78 4.42
N LYS A 148 -12.67 -10.84 3.12
CA LYS A 148 -11.79 -11.58 2.19
C LYS A 148 -10.55 -10.75 1.88
N LEU A 149 -9.39 -11.39 1.72
CA LEU A 149 -8.12 -10.74 1.37
C LEU A 149 -7.67 -11.16 -0.03
N ILE A 150 -7.26 -10.19 -0.84
CA ILE A 150 -6.49 -10.39 -2.08
C ILE A 150 -5.15 -9.67 -1.90
N VAL A 151 -4.05 -10.39 -2.07
CA VAL A 151 -2.70 -9.80 -2.05
C VAL A 151 -2.25 -9.51 -3.48
N VAL A 152 -1.64 -8.35 -3.69
CA VAL A 152 -1.11 -7.90 -4.98
C VAL A 152 0.37 -7.57 -4.81
N SER A 153 1.23 -8.14 -5.67
CA SER A 153 2.64 -7.74 -5.69
C SER A 153 2.84 -6.45 -6.47
N HIS A 154 3.96 -5.77 -6.25
CA HIS A 154 4.38 -4.65 -7.11
C HIS A 154 4.64 -5.13 -8.56
N TYR A 155 4.42 -4.26 -9.55
CA TYR A 155 4.90 -4.48 -10.93
C TYR A 155 6.41 -4.26 -11.04
N ASN A 156 7.18 -5.22 -11.56
CA ASN A 156 8.62 -5.04 -11.72
C ASN A 156 8.95 -4.31 -13.03
N SER A 157 8.95 -2.98 -13.00
CA SER A 157 9.45 -2.19 -14.12
C SER A 157 10.93 -2.50 -14.40
N LEU A 158 11.27 -2.63 -15.67
CA LEU A 158 12.62 -2.72 -16.17
C LEU A 158 13.27 -1.34 -16.09
N MET A 159 14.48 -1.30 -15.53
CA MET A 159 15.38 -0.16 -15.55
C MET A 159 16.58 -0.54 -16.43
N ASN A 160 16.84 0.23 -17.50
CA ASN A 160 17.85 -0.11 -18.50
C ASN A 160 17.68 -1.55 -19.04
N ASN A 161 16.45 -1.91 -19.40
CA ASN A 161 16.05 -3.25 -19.90
C ASN A 161 16.30 -4.42 -18.92
N SER A 162 16.60 -4.14 -17.65
CA SER A 162 16.82 -5.16 -16.62
C SER A 162 15.80 -5.05 -15.49
N PRO A 163 15.27 -6.16 -14.96
CA PRO A 163 14.41 -6.14 -13.78
C PRO A 163 15.12 -5.48 -12.59
N ILE A 164 14.37 -4.76 -11.75
CA ILE A 164 14.93 -4.19 -10.52
C ILE A 164 15.06 -5.33 -9.49
N PRO A 165 16.28 -5.72 -9.05
CA PRO A 165 16.46 -6.93 -8.25
C PRO A 165 15.70 -6.93 -6.92
N SER A 166 15.62 -5.77 -6.26
CA SER A 166 14.88 -5.65 -4.99
C SER A 166 13.37 -5.83 -5.15
N ARG A 167 12.80 -5.40 -6.30
CA ARG A 167 11.39 -5.62 -6.64
C ARG A 167 11.15 -7.09 -6.97
N GLU A 168 12.05 -7.69 -7.75
CA GLU A 168 11.97 -9.12 -8.09
C GLU A 168 11.98 -10.01 -6.86
N HIS A 169 12.91 -9.75 -5.93
CA HIS A 169 12.99 -10.49 -4.68
C HIS A 169 11.72 -10.32 -3.83
N LEU A 170 11.16 -9.11 -3.72
CA LEU A 170 9.88 -8.90 -3.02
C LEU A 170 8.73 -9.67 -3.68
N ILE A 171 8.61 -9.61 -5.01
CA ILE A 171 7.55 -10.30 -5.75
C ILE A 171 7.64 -11.81 -5.53
N ASN A 172 8.83 -12.38 -5.59
CA ASN A 172 9.03 -13.82 -5.39
C ASN A 172 8.66 -14.23 -3.96
N SER A 173 9.10 -13.50 -2.94
CA SER A 173 8.76 -13.81 -1.55
C SER A 173 7.26 -13.69 -1.28
N VAL A 174 6.59 -12.64 -1.76
CA VAL A 174 5.13 -12.48 -1.60
C VAL A 174 4.36 -13.55 -2.37
N THR A 175 4.85 -13.96 -3.55
CA THR A 175 4.25 -15.06 -4.34
C THR A 175 4.32 -16.38 -3.59
N ALA A 176 5.52 -16.74 -3.12
CA ALA A 176 5.74 -17.99 -2.37
C ALA A 176 4.91 -18.03 -1.09
N LEU A 177 4.81 -16.90 -0.39
CA LEU A 177 3.98 -16.76 0.79
C LEU A 177 2.49 -16.95 0.49
N ALA A 178 1.99 -16.29 -0.56
CA ALA A 178 0.58 -16.37 -0.89
C ALA A 178 0.18 -17.81 -1.27
N GLN A 179 1.08 -18.53 -1.95
CA GLN A 179 0.93 -19.96 -2.21
C GLN A 179 0.93 -20.78 -0.91
N LYS A 180 1.90 -20.56 -0.02
CA LYS A 180 2.04 -21.26 1.26
C LYS A 180 0.77 -21.20 2.12
N HIS A 181 0.10 -20.04 2.14
CA HIS A 181 -1.08 -19.80 2.97
C HIS A 181 -2.40 -19.81 2.20
N SER A 182 -2.40 -20.25 0.93
CA SER A 182 -3.58 -20.27 0.07
C SER A 182 -4.30 -18.91 0.00
N ILE A 183 -3.54 -17.82 0.01
CA ILE A 183 -4.06 -16.46 -0.07
C ILE A 183 -4.29 -16.11 -1.55
N PRO A 184 -5.48 -15.61 -1.94
CA PRO A 184 -5.71 -15.11 -3.28
C PRO A 184 -4.66 -14.06 -3.67
N PHE A 185 -3.97 -14.30 -4.78
CA PHE A 185 -2.82 -13.49 -5.20
C PHE A 185 -2.95 -13.00 -6.64
N VAL A 186 -2.48 -11.79 -6.88
CA VAL A 186 -2.36 -11.18 -8.21
C VAL A 186 -0.94 -10.69 -8.42
N ASN A 187 -0.29 -11.20 -9.46
CA ASN A 187 0.99 -10.71 -9.95
C ASN A 187 0.74 -9.83 -11.19
N PRO A 188 0.98 -8.51 -11.14
CA PRO A 188 0.78 -7.66 -12.30
C PRO A 188 1.55 -8.11 -13.55
N LYS A 189 2.71 -8.77 -13.42
CA LYS A 189 3.47 -9.29 -14.57
C LYS A 189 2.63 -10.27 -15.40
N THR A 190 1.87 -11.16 -14.75
CA THR A 190 1.00 -12.12 -15.45
C THR A 190 -0.27 -11.48 -15.97
N VAL A 191 -0.72 -10.39 -15.35
CA VAL A 191 -1.91 -9.65 -15.81
C VAL A 191 -1.64 -8.95 -17.14
N PHE A 192 -0.42 -8.44 -17.32
CA PHE A 192 0.00 -7.71 -18.53
C PHE A 192 0.80 -8.56 -19.51
N GLU A 193 0.69 -9.88 -19.44
CA GLU A 193 1.39 -10.78 -20.35
C GLU A 193 1.02 -10.46 -21.81
N GLY A 194 2.03 -10.31 -22.68
CA GLY A 194 1.85 -9.91 -24.08
C GLY A 194 1.88 -8.41 -24.35
N LEU A 195 2.00 -7.55 -23.33
CA LEU A 195 2.18 -6.11 -23.48
C LEU A 195 3.62 -5.67 -23.20
N THR A 196 4.04 -4.59 -23.85
CA THR A 196 5.31 -3.90 -23.57
C THR A 196 5.21 -3.07 -22.29
N GLN A 197 6.36 -2.73 -21.71
CA GLN A 197 6.39 -1.87 -20.52
C GLN A 197 5.79 -0.49 -20.80
N GLU A 198 6.07 0.09 -21.97
CA GLU A 198 5.63 1.43 -22.37
C GLU A 198 4.12 1.53 -22.53
N GLU A 199 3.47 0.41 -22.89
CA GLU A 199 2.02 0.31 -22.94
C GLU A 199 1.39 0.30 -21.55
N VAL A 200 2.11 -0.19 -20.53
CA VAL A 200 1.55 -0.49 -19.21
C VAL A 200 1.96 0.54 -18.15
N VAL A 201 3.19 1.03 -18.17
CA VAL A 201 3.78 1.90 -17.16
C VAL A 201 4.28 3.19 -17.78
N THR A 202 4.02 4.31 -17.11
CA THR A 202 4.53 5.61 -17.54
C THR A 202 6.05 5.70 -17.38
N LYS A 203 6.65 6.77 -17.94
CA LYS A 203 8.10 6.98 -17.93
C LYS A 203 8.72 7.09 -16.53
N ASP A 204 7.92 7.30 -15.48
CA ASP A 204 8.40 7.33 -14.11
C ASP A 204 8.60 5.96 -13.45
N LEU A 205 8.27 4.87 -14.17
CA LEU A 205 8.42 3.48 -13.74
C LEU A 205 7.64 3.13 -12.46
N GLY A 206 6.68 3.97 -12.07
CA GLY A 206 5.90 3.86 -10.84
C GLY A 206 4.40 3.79 -11.08
N HIS A 207 3.89 4.54 -12.05
CA HIS A 207 2.46 4.62 -12.36
C HIS A 207 2.09 3.88 -13.63
N TYR A 208 0.88 3.31 -13.66
CA TYR A 208 0.33 2.73 -14.87
C TYR A 208 -0.14 3.80 -15.86
N THR A 209 -0.08 3.49 -17.15
CA THR A 209 -0.78 4.22 -18.21
C THR A 209 -2.30 4.05 -18.04
N PRO A 210 -3.15 4.84 -18.74
CA PRO A 210 -4.59 4.61 -18.74
C PRO A 210 -4.98 3.16 -19.13
N LEU A 211 -4.27 2.58 -20.12
CA LEU A 211 -4.45 1.19 -20.53
C LEU A 211 -4.09 0.21 -19.39
N GLY A 212 -2.93 0.41 -18.76
CA GLY A 212 -2.50 -0.43 -17.64
C GLY A 212 -3.47 -0.37 -16.45
N VAL A 213 -4.01 0.80 -16.14
CA VAL A 213 -5.05 0.98 -15.11
C VAL A 213 -6.31 0.18 -15.48
N GLU A 214 -6.81 0.33 -16.71
CA GLU A 214 -8.04 -0.34 -17.16
C GLU A 214 -7.93 -1.87 -17.08
N ILE A 215 -6.83 -2.44 -17.56
CA ILE A 215 -6.60 -3.89 -17.56
C ILE A 215 -6.48 -4.41 -16.12
N MET A 216 -5.70 -3.74 -15.27
CA MET A 216 -5.53 -4.16 -13.87
C MET A 216 -6.85 -4.08 -13.11
N GLN A 217 -7.64 -3.02 -13.33
CA GLN A 217 -8.96 -2.84 -12.73
C GLN A 217 -9.91 -3.97 -13.11
N LYS A 218 -10.06 -4.26 -14.41
CA LYS A 218 -10.89 -5.36 -14.89
C LYS A 218 -10.45 -6.70 -14.31
N HIS A 219 -9.14 -6.93 -14.22
CA HIS A 219 -8.61 -8.17 -13.64
C HIS A 219 -8.97 -8.30 -12.16
N LEU A 220 -8.69 -7.26 -11.36
CA LEU A 220 -9.00 -7.26 -9.93
C LEU A 220 -10.51 -7.36 -9.66
N GLU A 221 -11.34 -6.65 -10.43
CA GLU A 221 -12.79 -6.75 -10.35
C GLU A 221 -13.27 -8.20 -10.59
N SER A 222 -12.74 -8.87 -11.62
CA SER A 222 -13.07 -10.28 -11.87
C SER A 222 -12.68 -11.20 -10.71
N LYS A 223 -11.56 -10.91 -10.02
CA LYS A 223 -11.11 -11.67 -8.85
C LYS A 223 -12.02 -11.42 -7.65
N VAL A 224 -12.41 -10.17 -7.43
CA VAL A 224 -13.36 -9.79 -6.37
C VAL A 224 -14.71 -10.48 -6.58
N ILE A 225 -15.26 -10.45 -7.80
CA ILE A 225 -16.54 -11.11 -8.12
C ILE A 225 -16.45 -12.61 -7.79
N LYS A 226 -15.43 -13.32 -8.29
CA LYS A 226 -15.23 -14.74 -8.02
C LYS A 226 -15.11 -15.04 -6.52
N LEU A 227 -14.42 -14.19 -5.76
CA LEU A 227 -14.20 -14.38 -4.33
C LEU A 227 -15.43 -14.10 -3.46
N THR A 228 -16.38 -13.31 -3.97
CA THR A 228 -17.62 -12.96 -3.25
C THR A 228 -18.82 -13.83 -3.62
N GLN A 229 -18.72 -14.62 -4.69
CA GLN A 229 -19.73 -15.61 -5.11
C GLN A 229 -19.52 -17.00 -4.49
N GLN A 230 -18.42 -17.19 -3.75
CA GLN A 230 -18.07 -18.39 -2.98
C GLN A 230 -18.41 -18.21 -1.51
#